data_AF-A0A7C6L514-F1
#
_entry.id   AF-A0A7C6L514-F1
#
_cell.length_a   1.000
_cell.length_b   1.000
_cell.length_c   1.000
_cell.angle_alpha   90.00
_cell.angle_beta   90.00
_cell.angle_gamma   90.00
#
_symmetry.space_group_name_H-M   'P 1'
#
loop_
_entity.id
_entity.type
_entity.pdbx_description
1 polymer ?
#
loop_
_entity_poly.entity_id
_entity_poly.type
_entity_poly.pdbx_seq_one_letter_code
_entity_poly.pdbx_strand_id
1 'polypeptide(L)'
;MTESSLLQSFVMVAKYIPQLITSKVGMVVSDREKWLVSYSIPELAKQVVVGERIKPGSAVYQAMQKRQRVVVEVAKEVYGIPYIAVSMPIIENGEVVGAVAIHESLERKETLLMAAQQLSNSATELASSIQSILAQAEELAASGKFLKDLALQANQQVSETDTVVRFIHDVA
;
A
#
# COMPACT_ATOMS: atom_id res chain seq x y z
N MET A 1 -34.13 33.17 12.71
CA MET A 1 -33.51 31.82 12.77
C MET A 1 -32.34 31.94 13.71
N THR A 2 -32.39 31.25 14.84
CA THR A 2 -31.30 31.25 15.82
C THR A 2 -30.06 30.68 15.12
N GLU A 3 -28.99 31.47 15.00
CA GLU A 3 -27.73 30.95 14.46
C GLU A 3 -27.25 29.82 15.35
N SER A 4 -27.04 28.64 14.78
CA SER A 4 -26.62 27.48 15.54
C SER A 4 -25.21 27.67 16.09
N SER A 5 -25.07 27.63 17.41
CA SER A 5 -23.78 27.87 18.08
C SER A 5 -22.78 26.76 17.78
N LEU A 6 -23.27 25.51 17.71
CA LEU A 6 -22.45 24.34 17.41
C LEU A 6 -22.01 24.32 15.94
N LEU A 7 -22.92 24.64 15.00
CA LEU A 7 -22.59 24.73 13.58
C LEU A 7 -21.53 25.79 13.33
N GLN A 8 -21.69 26.98 13.93
CA GLN A 8 -20.71 28.05 13.81
C GLN A 8 -19.37 27.66 14.43
N SER A 9 -19.37 26.90 15.52
CA SER A 9 -18.14 26.35 16.12
C SER A 9 -17.37 25.48 15.11
N PHE A 10 -18.05 24.58 14.40
CA PHE A 10 -17.42 23.78 13.34
C PHE A 10 -16.90 24.64 12.18
N VAL A 11 -17.66 25.65 11.75
CA VAL A 11 -17.23 26.59 10.70
C VAL A 11 -15.95 27.33 11.12
N MET A 12 -15.88 27.83 12.35
CA MET A 12 -14.72 28.56 12.89
C MET A 12 -13.46 27.69 12.96
N VAL A 13 -13.59 26.41 13.35
CA VAL A 13 -12.43 25.52 13.51
C VAL A 13 -12.03 24.79 12.23
N ALA A 14 -12.87 24.83 11.18
CA ALA A 14 -12.68 24.04 9.96
C ALA A 14 -11.34 24.28 9.25
N LYS A 15 -10.77 25.49 9.37
CA LYS A 15 -9.45 25.83 8.82
C LYS A 15 -8.31 25.17 9.61
N TYR A 16 -8.48 24.99 10.91
CA TYR A 16 -7.40 24.63 11.83
C TYR A 16 -7.29 23.11 12.03
N ILE A 17 -8.41 22.39 12.11
CA ILE A 17 -8.41 20.95 12.35
C ILE A 17 -7.54 20.19 11.33
N PRO A 18 -7.63 20.44 10.01
CA PRO A 18 -6.75 19.78 9.05
C PRO A 18 -5.26 20.01 9.29
N GLN A 19 -4.87 21.17 9.85
CA GLN A 19 -3.46 21.51 10.12
C GLN A 19 -2.90 20.78 11.34
N LEU A 20 -3.77 20.25 12.22
CA LEU A 20 -3.36 19.44 13.37
C LEU A 20 -3.09 17.98 12.99
N ILE A 21 -3.51 17.57 11.79
CA ILE A 21 -3.41 16.20 11.31
C ILE A 21 -2.22 16.11 10.35
N THR A 22 -1.35 15.11 10.56
CA THR A 22 -0.15 14.94 9.74
C THR A 22 -0.42 14.32 8.38
N SER A 23 -1.55 13.63 8.22
CA SER A 23 -2.01 13.13 6.93
C SER A 23 -2.64 14.23 6.09
N LYS A 24 -2.70 14.00 4.78
CA LYS A 24 -3.29 14.93 3.81
C LYS A 24 -4.81 14.89 3.97
N VAL A 25 -5.31 15.84 4.76
CA VAL A 25 -6.71 15.92 5.17
C VAL A 25 -7.33 17.24 4.73
N GLY A 26 -8.62 17.20 4.41
CA GLY A 26 -9.46 18.38 4.29
C GLY A 26 -10.69 18.28 5.17
N MET A 27 -11.32 19.42 5.42
CA MET A 27 -12.54 19.53 6.21
C MET A 27 -13.55 20.45 5.54
N VAL A 28 -14.81 20.06 5.59
CA VAL A 28 -15.92 20.78 4.97
C VAL A 28 -17.09 20.83 5.94
N VAL A 29 -17.84 21.92 5.91
CA VAL A 29 -19.02 22.11 6.76
C VAL A 29 -20.16 22.62 5.90
N SER A 30 -21.35 22.09 6.14
CA SER A 30 -22.58 22.47 5.46
C SER A 30 -23.68 22.78 6.45
N ASP A 31 -24.63 23.62 6.03
CA ASP A 31 -25.96 23.64 6.65
C ASP A 31 -26.78 22.44 6.10
N ARG A 32 -28.11 22.50 6.19
CA ARG A 32 -29.01 21.44 5.70
C ARG A 32 -29.10 21.37 4.17
N GLU A 33 -28.67 22.40 3.46
CA GLU A 33 -28.88 22.57 2.02
C GLU A 33 -27.58 22.78 1.24
N LYS A 34 -26.65 23.60 1.73
CA LYS A 34 -25.48 24.09 0.99
C LYS A 34 -24.20 24.08 1.82
N TRP A 35 -23.07 24.15 1.13
CA TRP A 35 -21.74 24.25 1.74
C TRP A 35 -21.49 25.63 2.34
N LEU A 36 -21.04 25.67 3.59
CA LEU A 36 -20.69 26.90 4.31
C LEU A 36 -19.20 27.21 4.20
N VAL A 37 -18.34 26.19 4.39
CA VAL A 37 -16.89 26.31 4.25
C VAL A 37 -16.31 25.04 3.65
N SER A 38 -15.24 25.22 2.88
CA SER A 38 -14.48 24.13 2.26
C SER A 38 -12.99 24.39 2.39
N TYR A 39 -12.33 23.59 3.23
CA TYR A 39 -10.87 23.48 3.33
C TYR A 39 -10.47 22.11 2.81
N SER A 40 -10.81 21.85 1.56
CA SER A 40 -10.58 20.57 0.91
C SER A 40 -9.13 20.42 0.45
N ILE A 41 -8.62 19.18 0.45
CA ILE A 41 -7.40 18.85 -0.30
C ILE A 41 -7.54 19.28 -1.77
N PRO A 42 -6.45 19.70 -2.45
CA PRO A 42 -6.51 20.30 -3.78
C PRO A 42 -7.28 19.47 -4.81
N GLU A 43 -7.15 18.16 -4.76
CA GLU A 43 -7.78 17.21 -5.68
C GLU A 43 -9.31 17.21 -5.57
N LEU A 44 -9.84 17.49 -4.39
CA LEU A 44 -11.27 17.51 -4.10
C LEU A 44 -11.86 18.92 -4.07
N ALA A 45 -11.07 19.96 -4.30
CA ALA A 45 -11.51 21.36 -4.23
C ALA A 45 -12.70 21.67 -5.14
N LYS A 46 -12.80 21.02 -6.31
CA LYS A 46 -13.91 21.20 -7.26
C LYS A 46 -15.19 20.43 -6.87
N GLN A 47 -15.12 19.52 -5.91
CA GLN A 47 -16.27 18.71 -5.50
C GLN A 47 -17.13 19.38 -4.43
N VAL A 48 -16.54 20.35 -3.71
CA VAL A 48 -17.17 21.05 -2.58
C VAL A 48 -16.98 22.55 -2.77
N VAL A 49 -17.93 23.16 -3.46
CA VAL A 49 -17.96 24.60 -3.75
C VAL A 49 -18.85 25.30 -2.73
N VAL A 50 -18.31 26.29 -2.03
CA VAL A 50 -19.04 27.07 -1.02
C VAL A 50 -20.24 27.77 -1.66
N GLY A 51 -21.40 27.70 -1.00
CA GLY A 51 -22.67 28.24 -1.48
C GLY A 51 -23.45 27.30 -2.39
N GLU A 52 -22.84 26.27 -2.97
CA GLU A 52 -23.55 25.29 -3.78
C GLU A 52 -24.29 24.25 -2.92
N ARG A 53 -25.34 23.68 -3.52
CA ARG A 53 -26.18 22.67 -2.88
C ARG A 53 -25.41 21.36 -2.66
N ILE A 54 -25.65 20.74 -1.52
CA ILE A 54 -25.10 19.42 -1.18
C ILE A 54 -25.65 18.39 -2.17
N LYS A 55 -24.76 17.64 -2.81
CA LYS A 55 -25.14 16.58 -3.77
C LYS A 55 -25.90 15.46 -3.04
N PRO A 56 -27.10 15.06 -3.51
CA PRO A 56 -27.78 13.88 -2.99
C PRO A 56 -26.87 12.64 -3.07
N GLY A 57 -26.90 11.81 -2.03
CA GLY A 57 -26.06 10.61 -1.93
C GLY A 57 -24.64 10.83 -1.41
N SER A 58 -24.16 12.09 -1.31
CA SER A 58 -22.87 12.40 -0.65
C SER A 58 -22.84 11.93 0.81
N ALA A 59 -21.64 11.70 1.35
CA ALA A 59 -21.47 11.21 2.72
C ALA A 59 -22.12 12.14 3.77
N VAL A 60 -22.00 13.46 3.59
CA VAL A 60 -22.68 14.46 4.45
C VAL A 60 -24.19 14.39 4.35
N TYR A 61 -24.75 14.20 3.14
CA TYR A 61 -26.18 14.06 2.94
C TYR A 61 -26.69 12.80 3.66
N GLN A 62 -25.98 11.68 3.51
CA GLN A 62 -26.32 10.44 4.21
C GLN A 62 -26.22 10.58 5.73
N ALA A 63 -25.20 11.28 6.24
CA ALA A 63 -25.01 11.51 7.67
C ALA A 63 -26.17 12.32 8.28
N MET A 64 -26.63 13.36 7.58
CA MET A 64 -27.81 14.14 7.98
C MET A 64 -29.10 13.29 7.97
N GLN A 65 -29.34 12.54 6.89
CA GLN A 65 -30.53 11.70 6.75
C GLN A 65 -30.60 10.60 7.81
N LYS A 66 -29.47 9.93 8.07
CA LYS A 66 -29.40 8.84 9.05
C LYS A 66 -29.24 9.33 10.49
N ARG A 67 -29.02 10.64 10.70
CA ARG A 67 -28.73 11.24 12.00
C ARG A 67 -27.58 10.54 12.76
N GLN A 68 -26.58 10.03 12.02
CA GLN A 68 -25.45 9.32 12.60
C GLN A 68 -24.18 9.51 11.77
N ARG A 69 -23.04 9.16 12.36
CA ARG A 69 -21.74 9.13 11.69
C ARG A 69 -21.79 8.16 10.50
N VAL A 70 -21.30 8.62 9.35
CA VAL A 70 -21.14 7.83 8.12
C VAL A 70 -19.67 7.85 7.70
N VAL A 71 -19.19 6.69 7.29
CA VAL A 71 -17.82 6.51 6.77
C VAL A 71 -17.95 5.94 5.36
N VAL A 72 -17.29 6.56 4.39
CA VAL A 72 -17.28 6.13 3.00
C VAL A 72 -15.83 6.12 2.51
N GLU A 73 -15.40 5.00 1.95
CA GLU A 73 -14.16 4.92 1.19
C GLU A 73 -14.46 5.13 -0.29
N VAL A 74 -13.72 6.03 -0.93
CA VAL A 74 -13.89 6.39 -2.32
C VAL A 74 -12.62 6.02 -3.07
N ALA A 75 -12.79 5.14 -4.05
CA ALA A 75 -11.69 4.66 -4.87
C ALA A 75 -11.17 5.75 -5.81
N LYS A 76 -9.91 5.61 -6.23
CA LYS A 76 -9.19 6.58 -7.06
C LYS A 76 -9.90 6.91 -8.37
N GLU A 77 -10.64 5.96 -8.93
CA GLU A 77 -11.33 6.04 -10.22
C GLU A 77 -12.43 7.10 -10.23
N VAL A 78 -12.96 7.48 -9.06
CA VAL A 78 -14.10 8.41 -8.95
C VAL A 78 -13.65 9.87 -9.07
N TYR A 79 -12.58 10.25 -8.37
CA TYR A 79 -12.13 11.65 -8.26
C TYR A 79 -10.62 11.85 -8.47
N GLY A 80 -9.92 10.84 -8.98
CA GLY A 80 -8.48 10.88 -9.28
C GLY A 80 -7.57 10.62 -8.07
N ILE A 81 -8.13 10.54 -6.86
CA ILE A 81 -7.42 10.29 -5.61
C ILE A 81 -8.24 9.32 -4.74
N PRO A 82 -7.63 8.28 -4.15
CA PRO A 82 -8.30 7.44 -3.17
C PRO A 82 -8.41 8.20 -1.85
N TYR A 83 -9.59 8.23 -1.24
CA TYR A 83 -9.77 8.89 0.05
C TYR A 83 -10.86 8.23 0.89
N ILE A 84 -10.77 8.44 2.20
CA ILE A 84 -11.84 8.11 3.14
C ILE A 84 -12.52 9.39 3.59
N ALA A 85 -13.85 9.42 3.51
CA ALA A 85 -14.68 10.49 4.03
C ALA A 85 -15.39 10.02 5.31
N VAL A 86 -15.23 10.79 6.38
CA VAL A 86 -15.96 10.62 7.63
C VAL A 86 -16.87 11.83 7.79
N SER A 87 -18.17 11.60 7.76
CA SER A 87 -19.19 12.65 7.90
C SER A 87 -20.02 12.42 9.16
N MET A 88 -20.38 13.49 9.85
CA MET A 88 -21.30 13.45 10.98
C MET A 88 -22.34 14.56 10.87
N PRO A 89 -23.60 14.31 11.24
CA PRO A 89 -24.58 15.37 11.37
C PRO A 89 -24.20 16.27 12.55
N ILE A 90 -24.46 17.57 12.40
CA ILE A 90 -24.42 18.51 13.50
C ILE A 90 -25.85 18.59 14.03
N ILE A 91 -26.05 18.16 15.27
CA ILE A 91 -27.35 18.10 15.92
C ILE A 91 -27.35 19.09 17.09
N GLU A 92 -28.26 20.05 17.06
CA GLU A 92 -28.45 21.05 18.12
C GLU A 92 -29.94 21.03 18.52
N ASN A 93 -30.22 20.98 19.82
CA ASN A 93 -31.59 20.90 20.34
C ASN A 93 -32.45 19.75 19.75
N GLY A 94 -31.82 18.62 19.41
CA GLY A 94 -32.50 17.47 18.82
C GLY A 94 -32.84 17.62 17.34
N GLU A 95 -32.38 18.68 16.67
CA GLU A 95 -32.57 18.89 15.24
C GLU A 95 -31.24 18.86 14.48
N VAL A 96 -31.25 18.31 13.26
CA VAL A 96 -30.10 18.38 12.37
C VAL A 96 -30.01 19.81 11.81
N VAL A 97 -28.95 20.53 12.16
CA VAL A 97 -28.70 21.91 11.70
C VAL A 97 -27.70 21.96 10.55
N GLY A 98 -27.00 20.86 10.29
CA GLY A 98 -26.04 20.74 9.20
C GLY A 98 -25.22 19.46 9.31
N ALA A 99 -24.05 19.46 8.65
CA ALA A 99 -23.09 18.37 8.75
C ALA A 99 -21.66 18.87 8.62
N VAL A 100 -20.74 18.08 9.14
CA VAL A 100 -19.31 18.25 8.98
C VAL A 100 -18.73 16.97 8.41
N ALA A 101 -17.73 17.11 7.55
CA ALA A 101 -16.95 15.99 7.08
C ALA A 101 -15.46 16.30 7.08
N ILE A 102 -14.70 15.24 7.35
CA ILE A 102 -13.27 15.17 7.12
C ILE A 102 -13.05 14.17 5.99
N HIS A 103 -12.15 14.51 5.07
CA HIS A 103 -11.69 13.61 4.02
C HIS A 103 -10.17 13.50 4.04
N GLU A 104 -9.68 12.27 4.07
CA GLU A 104 -8.26 11.94 4.19
C GLU A 104 -7.80 11.17 2.95
N SER A 105 -6.72 11.62 2.32
CA SER A 105 -6.07 10.88 1.23
C SER A 105 -5.50 9.55 1.71
N LEU A 106 -5.79 8.48 0.98
CA LEU A 106 -5.24 7.15 1.21
C LEU A 106 -3.97 6.87 0.39
N GLU A 107 -3.49 7.82 -0.42
CA GLU A 107 -2.34 7.64 -1.32
C GLU A 107 -1.09 7.10 -0.62
N ARG A 108 -0.78 7.64 0.58
CA ARG A 108 0.39 7.20 1.36
C ARG A 108 0.23 5.77 1.85
N LYS A 109 -0.98 5.40 2.29
CA LYS A 109 -1.31 4.04 2.71
C LYS A 109 -1.19 3.07 1.54
N GLU A 110 -1.78 3.40 0.39
CA GLU A 110 -1.70 2.57 -0.81
C GLU A 110 -0.27 2.39 -1.30
N THR A 111 0.52 3.47 -1.33
CA THR A 111 1.92 3.41 -1.74
C THR A 111 2.75 2.51 -0.83
N LEU A 112 2.54 2.59 0.48
CA LEU A 112 3.20 1.70 1.45
C LEU A 112 2.79 0.23 1.25
N LEU A 113 1.51 -0.04 1.02
CA LEU A 113 1.03 -1.39 0.75
C LEU A 113 1.59 -1.95 -0.55
N MET A 114 1.64 -1.16 -1.61
CA MET A 114 2.25 -1.56 -2.89
C MET A 114 3.74 -1.86 -2.73
N ALA A 115 4.48 -1.01 -2.03
CA ALA A 115 5.90 -1.22 -1.78
C ALA A 115 6.15 -2.49 -0.95
N ALA A 116 5.34 -2.73 0.09
CA ALA A 116 5.42 -3.94 0.90
C ALA A 116 5.12 -5.21 0.07
N GLN A 117 4.11 -5.15 -0.81
CA GLN A 117 3.78 -6.26 -1.70
C GLN A 117 4.91 -6.56 -2.69
N GLN A 118 5.49 -5.52 -3.29
CA GLN A 118 6.63 -5.66 -4.20
C GLN A 118 7.83 -6.30 -3.49
N LEU A 119 8.15 -5.84 -2.27
CA LEU A 119 9.21 -6.43 -1.46
C LEU A 119 8.97 -7.92 -1.17
N SER A 120 7.72 -8.28 -0.81
CA SER A 120 7.34 -9.67 -0.57
C SER A 120 7.51 -10.54 -1.82
N ASN A 121 7.15 -10.02 -2.99
CA ASN A 121 7.31 -10.72 -4.26
C ASN A 121 8.79 -10.95 -4.57
N SER A 122 9.62 -9.91 -4.46
CA SER A 122 11.07 -10.02 -4.67
C SER A 122 11.75 -10.98 -3.68
N ALA A 123 11.31 -11.02 -2.42
CA ALA A 123 11.81 -11.99 -1.46
C ALA A 123 11.47 -13.44 -1.86
N THR A 124 10.29 -13.66 -2.43
CA THR A 124 9.86 -14.97 -2.94
C THR A 124 10.71 -15.40 -4.15
N GLU A 125 10.95 -14.48 -5.09
CA GLU A 125 11.82 -14.72 -6.25
C GLU A 125 13.27 -15.02 -5.85
N LEU A 126 13.80 -14.30 -4.85
CA LEU A 126 15.13 -14.57 -4.29
C LEU A 126 15.20 -15.95 -3.65
N ALA A 127 14.18 -16.35 -2.87
CA ALA A 127 14.13 -17.67 -2.27
C ALA A 127 14.13 -18.78 -3.33
N SER A 128 13.35 -18.61 -4.41
CA SER A 128 13.37 -19.53 -5.55
C SER A 128 14.74 -19.58 -6.22
N SER A 129 15.40 -18.44 -6.42
CA SER A 129 16.73 -18.37 -7.02
C SER A 129 17.79 -19.08 -6.16
N ILE A 130 17.71 -18.93 -4.83
CA ILE A 130 18.57 -19.65 -3.88
C ILE A 130 18.35 -21.16 -4.00
N GLN A 131 17.11 -21.63 -4.13
CA GLN A 131 16.84 -23.06 -4.35
C GLN A 131 17.50 -23.57 -5.64
N SER A 132 17.44 -22.81 -6.72
CA SER A 132 18.13 -23.15 -7.97
C SER A 132 19.66 -23.15 -7.84
N ILE A 133 20.24 -22.24 -7.05
CA ILE A 133 21.69 -22.21 -6.77
C ILE A 133 22.11 -23.43 -5.95
N LEU A 134 21.32 -23.81 -4.94
CA LEU A 134 21.58 -25.00 -4.14
C LEU A 134 21.58 -26.26 -5.00
N ALA A 135 20.60 -26.41 -5.89
CA ALA A 135 20.55 -27.53 -6.82
C ALA A 135 21.80 -27.58 -7.74
N GLN A 136 22.22 -26.43 -8.28
CA GLN A 136 23.45 -26.34 -9.09
C GLN A 136 24.71 -26.66 -8.28
N ALA A 137 24.77 -26.27 -7.01
CA ALA A 137 25.89 -26.58 -6.13
C ALA A 137 25.98 -28.09 -5.83
N GLU A 138 24.83 -28.77 -5.67
CA GLU A 138 24.77 -30.23 -5.52
C GLU A 138 25.26 -30.94 -6.79
N GLU A 139 24.82 -30.49 -7.96
CA GLU A 139 25.30 -31.02 -9.26
C GLU A 139 26.80 -30.81 -9.45
N LEU A 140 27.32 -29.64 -9.07
CA LEU A 140 28.75 -29.33 -9.11
C LEU A 140 29.55 -30.24 -8.16
N ALA A 141 29.06 -30.49 -6.95
CA ALA A 141 29.69 -31.39 -5.99
C ALA A 141 29.73 -32.83 -6.51
N ALA A 142 28.63 -33.30 -7.12
CA ALA A 142 28.58 -34.61 -7.76
C ALA A 142 29.60 -34.73 -8.92
N SER A 143 29.67 -33.70 -9.76
CA SER A 143 30.65 -33.62 -10.86
C SER A 143 32.08 -33.62 -10.35
N GLY A 144 32.36 -32.88 -9.26
CA GLY A 144 33.67 -32.87 -8.61
C GLY A 144 34.08 -34.25 -8.08
N LYS A 145 33.13 -35.00 -7.49
CA LYS A 145 33.37 -36.38 -7.07
C LYS A 145 33.68 -37.30 -8.25
N PHE A 146 32.90 -37.20 -9.33
CA PHE A 146 33.14 -37.96 -10.55
C PHE A 146 34.53 -37.69 -11.15
N LEU A 147 34.94 -36.42 -11.24
CA LEU A 147 36.27 -36.05 -11.73
C LEU A 147 37.40 -36.59 -10.83
N LYS A 148 37.21 -36.57 -9.51
CA LYS A 148 38.16 -37.17 -8.56
C LYS A 148 38.33 -38.67 -8.81
N ASP A 149 37.22 -39.39 -8.96
CA ASP A 149 37.23 -40.84 -9.19
C ASP A 149 37.91 -41.17 -10.54
N LEU A 150 37.64 -40.37 -11.58
CA LEU A 150 38.28 -40.51 -12.89
C LEU A 150 39.80 -40.27 -12.83
N ALA A 151 40.24 -39.24 -12.09
CA ALA A 151 41.67 -38.96 -11.92
C ALA A 151 42.40 -40.08 -11.18
N LEU A 152 41.76 -40.70 -10.18
CA LEU A 152 42.30 -41.87 -9.48
C LEU A 152 42.46 -43.07 -10.43
N GLN A 153 41.45 -43.35 -11.26
CA GLN A 153 41.52 -44.41 -12.26
C GLN A 153 42.62 -44.18 -13.31
N ALA A 154 42.74 -42.94 -13.82
CA ALA A 154 43.79 -42.60 -14.78
C ALA A 154 45.19 -42.78 -14.19
N ASN A 155 45.41 -42.35 -12.94
CA ASN A 155 46.68 -42.58 -12.25
C ASN A 155 46.99 -44.07 -12.06
N GLN A 156 45.98 -44.89 -11.76
CA GLN A 156 46.15 -46.34 -11.63
C GLN A 156 46.55 -46.97 -12.97
N GLN A 157 45.89 -46.61 -14.07
CA GLN A 157 46.24 -47.09 -15.41
C GLN A 157 47.65 -46.68 -15.85
N VAL A 158 48.09 -45.46 -15.52
CA VAL A 158 49.48 -45.03 -15.76
C VAL A 158 50.45 -45.90 -14.96
N SER A 159 50.18 -46.18 -13.69
CA SER A 159 51.03 -47.07 -12.87
C SER A 159 51.09 -48.50 -13.40
N GLU A 160 49.99 -49.03 -13.93
CA GLU A 160 49.96 -50.34 -14.58
C GLU A 160 50.81 -50.32 -15.86
N THR A 161 50.71 -49.25 -16.66
CA THR A 161 51.51 -49.07 -17.88
C THR A 161 53.01 -49.01 -17.56
N ASP A 162 53.41 -48.26 -16.53
CA ASP A 162 54.81 -48.19 -16.06
C ASP A 162 55.34 -49.57 -15.65
N THR A 163 54.48 -50.41 -15.06
CA THR A 163 54.83 -51.78 -14.67
C THR A 163 55.12 -52.65 -15.89
N VAL A 164 54.28 -52.55 -16.93
CA VAL A 164 54.48 -53.28 -18.20
C VAL A 164 55.76 -52.83 -18.90
N VAL A 165 56.02 -51.52 -18.97
CA VAL A 165 57.25 -50.98 -19.58
C VAL A 165 58.50 -51.48 -18.85
N ARG A 166 58.46 -51.52 -17.51
CA ARG A 166 59.57 -52.04 -16.70
C ARG A 166 59.83 -53.53 -16.94
N PHE A 167 58.76 -54.33 -17.04
CA PHE A 167 58.88 -55.74 -17.38
C PHE A 167 59.51 -55.97 -18.76
N ILE A 168 59.14 -55.17 -19.77
CA ILE A 168 59.75 -55.25 -21.11
C ILE A 168 61.25 -54.93 -21.05
N HIS A 169 61.64 -53.92 -20.25
CA HIS A 169 63.04 -53.55 -20.06
C HIS A 169 63.84 -54.63 -19.31
N ASP A 170 63.24 -55.34 -18.35
CA ASP A 170 63.94 -56.37 -17.56
C ASP A 170 64.16 -57.70 -18.32
N VAL A 171 63.42 -57.94 -19.40
CA VAL A 171 63.47 -59.18 -20.20
C VAL A 171 64.28 -59.01 -21.51
N ALA A 172 64.48 -57.78 -21.97
CA ALA A 172 65.27 -57.44 -23.16
C ALA A 172 66.76 -57.22 -22.82
#